data_AF-A0A1V8M3Z1-F1
#
_entry.id   AF-A0A1V8M3Z1-F1
#
_cell.length_a   1.000
_cell.length_b   1.000
_cell.length_c   1.000
_cell.angle_alpha   90.00
_cell.angle_beta   90.00
_cell.angle_gamma   90.00
#
_symmetry.space_group_name_H-M   'P 1'
#
loop_
_entity.id
_entity.type
_entity.pdbx_description
1 polymer ?
#
loop_
_entity_poly.entity_id
_entity_poly.type
_entity_poly.pdbx_seq_one_letter_code
_entity_poly.pdbx_strand_id
1 'polypeptide(L)'
;MIVVKFSAEEIASQLCVFLRDNILAPQIEVTSDTALSEIGVDSFSLMELVLFIERQFGLELPAEALTPENITSVGTLSSYCVARLNSIAI
;
A
#
# COMPACT_ATOMS: atom_id res chain seq x y z
N MET A 1 -1.05 -23.20 -9.13
CA MET A 1 -0.58 -21.82 -8.89
C MET A 1 -1.74 -20.89 -9.21
N ILE A 2 -2.33 -20.26 -8.20
CA ILE A 2 -3.38 -19.26 -8.41
C ILE A 2 -2.64 -17.96 -8.73
N VAL A 3 -2.68 -17.55 -9.98
CA VAL A 3 -2.16 -16.23 -10.39
C VAL A 3 -3.25 -15.24 -9.98
N VAL A 4 -3.23 -14.81 -8.72
CA VAL A 4 -4.14 -13.76 -8.24
C VAL A 4 -3.68 -12.47 -8.91
N LYS A 5 -4.42 -12.02 -9.92
CA LYS A 5 -4.21 -10.72 -10.55
C LYS A 5 -4.90 -9.68 -9.66
N PHE A 6 -4.18 -9.18 -8.65
CA PHE A 6 -4.72 -8.15 -7.77
C PHE A 6 -5.00 -6.87 -8.56
N SER A 7 -6.22 -6.31 -8.42
CA SER A 7 -6.56 -4.98 -8.93
C SER A 7 -6.08 -3.88 -7.98
N ALA A 8 -6.01 -2.64 -8.48
CA ALA A 8 -5.59 -1.52 -7.64
C ALA A 8 -6.63 -1.27 -6.52
N GLU A 9 -7.92 -1.49 -6.78
CA GLU A 9 -8.95 -1.39 -5.75
C GLU A 9 -8.82 -2.48 -4.67
N GLU A 10 -8.46 -3.71 -5.05
CA GLU A 10 -8.26 -4.80 -4.10
C GLU A 10 -7.06 -4.55 -3.17
N ILE A 11 -5.94 -4.07 -3.73
CA ILE A 11 -4.77 -3.68 -2.93
C ILE A 11 -5.14 -2.50 -2.04
N ALA A 12 -5.81 -1.47 -2.57
CA ALA A 12 -6.19 -0.29 -1.80
C ALA A 12 -7.11 -0.66 -0.63
N SER A 13 -8.10 -1.54 -0.87
CA SER A 13 -9.00 -2.02 0.17
C SER A 13 -8.25 -2.71 1.30
N GLN A 14 -7.30 -3.61 0.97
CA GLN A 14 -6.51 -4.31 1.96
C GLN A 14 -5.55 -3.38 2.73
N LEU A 15 -4.95 -2.40 2.05
CA LEU A 15 -4.11 -1.40 2.71
C LEU A 15 -4.93 -0.49 3.64
N CYS A 16 -6.12 -0.06 3.24
CA CYS A 16 -7.01 0.71 4.11
C CYS A 16 -7.42 -0.09 5.36
N VAL A 17 -7.68 -1.39 5.23
CA VAL A 17 -7.96 -2.28 6.36
C VAL A 17 -6.75 -2.40 7.27
N PHE A 18 -5.56 -2.68 6.71
CA PHE A 18 -4.32 -2.77 7.47
C PHE A 18 -4.02 -1.49 8.26
N LEU A 19 -4.13 -0.33 7.59
CA LEU A 19 -3.93 0.97 8.22
C LEU A 19 -4.91 1.19 9.36
N ARG A 20 -6.21 0.91 9.16
CA ARG A 20 -7.23 1.05 10.20
C ARG A 20 -6.99 0.14 11.40
N ASP A 21 -6.55 -1.09 11.17
CA ASP A 21 -6.47 -2.10 12.22
C ASP A 21 -5.15 -2.05 13.00
N ASN A 22 -4.07 -1.54 12.39
CA ASN A 22 -2.71 -1.62 12.95
C ASN A 22 -2.04 -0.27 13.20
N ILE A 23 -2.38 0.77 12.41
CA ILE A 23 -1.63 2.03 12.39
C ILE A 23 -2.47 3.20 12.93
N LEU A 24 -3.69 3.33 12.44
CA LEU A 24 -4.54 4.49 12.67
C LEU A 24 -5.36 4.35 13.95
N ALA A 25 -5.68 5.49 14.57
CA ALA A 25 -6.65 5.51 15.64
C ALA A 25 -8.07 5.25 15.11
N PRO A 26 -8.99 4.65 15.91
CA PRO A 26 -10.33 4.26 15.46
C PRO A 26 -11.18 5.38 14.85
N GLN A 27 -10.90 6.64 15.22
CA GLN A 27 -11.59 7.83 14.74
C GLN A 27 -11.07 8.38 13.40
N ILE A 28 -9.99 7.83 12.84
CA ILE A 28 -9.42 8.29 11.57
C ILE A 28 -10.00 7.44 10.43
N GLU A 29 -10.68 8.10 9.50
CA GLU A 29 -11.14 7.49 8.26
C GLU A 29 -10.03 7.51 7.21
N VAL A 30 -9.80 6.36 6.58
CA VAL A 30 -8.84 6.20 5.48
C VAL A 30 -9.56 5.64 4.26
N THR A 31 -9.32 6.26 3.11
CA THR A 31 -9.80 5.86 1.79
C THR A 31 -8.64 5.79 0.79
N SER A 32 -8.91 5.33 -0.43
CA SER A 32 -7.94 5.32 -1.53
C SER A 32 -7.35 6.68 -1.83
N ASP A 33 -8.13 7.75 -1.64
CA ASP A 33 -7.75 9.12 -2.00
C ASP A 33 -7.17 9.89 -0.82
N THR A 34 -7.21 9.30 0.38
CA THR A 34 -6.66 9.93 1.59
C THR A 34 -5.14 9.99 1.51
N ALA A 35 -4.60 11.18 1.79
CA ALA A 35 -3.16 11.39 1.84
C ALA A 35 -2.55 10.68 3.07
N LEU A 36 -1.57 9.82 2.87
CA LEU A 36 -0.95 9.05 3.96
C LEU A 36 -0.27 9.97 4.99
N SER A 37 0.31 11.08 4.53
CA SER A 37 0.95 12.09 5.38
C SER A 37 -0.02 12.83 6.31
N GLU A 38 -1.32 12.86 6.00
CA GLU A 38 -2.33 13.61 6.78
C GLU A 38 -2.96 12.76 7.88
N ILE A 39 -2.89 11.43 7.76
CA ILE A 39 -3.52 10.48 8.69
C ILE A 39 -2.57 9.93 9.75
N GLY A 40 -1.35 10.48 9.84
CA GLY A 40 -0.37 10.07 10.84
C GLY A 40 0.47 8.86 10.45
N VAL A 41 0.59 8.54 9.15
CA VAL A 41 1.61 7.58 8.68
C VAL A 41 2.97 8.23 8.77
N ASP A 42 3.81 7.69 9.64
CA ASP A 42 5.20 8.09 9.81
C ASP A 42 6.17 7.10 9.13
N SER A 43 7.48 7.32 9.28
CA SER A 43 8.50 6.45 8.69
C SER A 43 8.43 5.00 9.18
N PHE A 44 7.97 4.78 10.41
CA PHE A 44 7.86 3.43 10.97
C PHE A 44 6.64 2.70 10.43
N SER A 45 5.49 3.37 10.44
CA SER A 45 4.23 2.90 9.86
C SER A 45 4.38 2.60 8.37
N LEU A 46 5.19 3.38 7.67
CA LEU A 46 5.50 3.16 6.26
C LEU A 46 6.33 1.89 6.03
N MET A 47 7.28 1.58 6.93
CA MET A 47 7.99 0.29 6.90
C MET A 47 7.07 -0.90 7.18
N GLU A 48 6.15 -0.76 8.14
CA GLU A 48 5.14 -1.80 8.40
C GLU A 48 4.21 -2.02 7.21
N LEU A 49 3.79 -0.94 6.54
CA LEU A 49 3.00 -0.99 5.32
C LEU A 49 3.75 -1.69 4.19
N VAL A 50 5.03 -1.38 4.00
CA VAL A 50 5.89 -2.05 3.02
C VAL A 50 5.96 -3.54 3.31
N LEU A 51 6.32 -3.93 4.54
CA LEU A 51 6.39 -5.34 4.93
C LEU A 51 5.06 -6.08 4.76
N PHE A 52 3.94 -5.41 5.04
CA PHE A 52 2.61 -5.94 4.79
C PHE A 52 2.40 -6.21 3.30
N ILE A 53 2.68 -5.23 2.42
CA ILE A 53 2.53 -5.39 0.96
C ILE A 53 3.40 -6.54 0.47
N GLU A 54 4.67 -6.58 0.87
CA GLU A 54 5.61 -7.61 0.42
C GLU A 54 5.15 -9.02 0.79
N ARG A 55 4.69 -9.20 2.04
CA ARG A 55 4.19 -10.49 2.53
C ARG A 55 2.85 -10.88 1.92
N GLN A 56 1.95 -9.91 1.78
CA GLN A 56 0.57 -10.16 1.35
C GLN A 56 0.46 -10.42 -0.15
N PHE A 57 1.24 -9.70 -0.95
CA PHE A 57 1.17 -9.75 -2.41
C PHE A 57 2.38 -10.44 -3.05
N GLY A 58 3.40 -10.82 -2.27
CA GLY A 58 4.62 -11.46 -2.77
C GLY A 58 5.44 -10.53 -3.66
N LEU A 59 5.40 -9.23 -3.39
CA LEU A 59 6.15 -8.20 -4.11
C LEU A 59 7.37 -7.77 -3.28
N GLU A 60 8.39 -7.20 -3.94
CA GLU A 60 9.50 -6.52 -3.29
C GLU A 60 9.41 -5.02 -3.59
N LEU A 61 9.35 -4.20 -2.54
CA LEU A 61 9.20 -2.74 -2.59
C LEU A 61 10.57 -2.13 -2.27
N PRO A 62 11.37 -1.78 -3.29
CA PRO A 62 12.68 -1.20 -3.04
C PRO A 62 12.54 0.21 -2.45
N ALA A 63 13.54 0.70 -1.72
CA ALA A 63 13.47 2.01 -1.07
C ALA A 63 13.25 3.16 -2.08
N GLU A 64 13.73 3.00 -3.31
CA GLU A 64 13.53 3.93 -4.42
C GLU A 64 12.06 4.03 -4.87
N ALA A 65 11.22 3.06 -4.50
CA ALA A 65 9.78 3.10 -4.71
C ALA A 65 9.06 4.03 -3.72
N LEU A 66 9.66 4.30 -2.56
CA LEU A 66 9.06 5.05 -1.45
C LEU A 66 9.24 6.56 -1.62
N THR A 67 9.07 7.03 -2.86
CA THR A 67 9.10 8.48 -3.16
C THR A 67 7.80 9.13 -2.69
N PRO A 68 7.82 10.41 -2.33
CA PRO A 68 6.61 11.17 -1.95
C PRO A 68 5.46 11.05 -2.96
N GLU A 69 5.79 10.92 -4.25
CA GLU A 69 4.82 10.73 -5.33
C GLU A 69 4.10 9.38 -5.21
N ASN A 70 4.83 8.29 -4.99
CA ASN A 70 4.24 6.94 -4.89
C ASN A 70 3.51 6.70 -3.56
N ILE A 71 3.93 7.39 -2.49
CA ILE A 71 3.35 7.28 -1.14
C ILE A 71 2.35 8.40 -0.84
N THR A 72 1.90 9.14 -1.85
CA THR A 72 0.94 10.25 -1.65
C THR A 72 -0.35 9.76 -1.01
N SER A 73 -0.96 8.71 -1.56
CA SER A 73 -2.20 8.12 -1.06
C SER A 73 -2.18 6.60 -1.16
N VAL A 74 -3.13 5.93 -0.50
CA VAL A 74 -3.30 4.47 -0.62
C VAL A 74 -3.53 4.07 -2.08
N GLY A 75 -4.30 4.85 -2.84
CA GLY A 75 -4.61 4.58 -4.24
C GLY A 75 -3.38 4.69 -5.15
N THR A 76 -2.53 5.69 -4.94
CA THR A 76 -1.27 5.81 -5.70
C THR A 76 -0.34 4.65 -5.41
N LEU A 77 -0.17 4.29 -4.13
CA LEU A 77 0.66 3.15 -3.74
C LEU A 77 0.12 1.82 -4.30
N SER A 78 -1.19 1.65 -4.30
CA SER A 78 -1.85 0.47 -4.87
C SER A 78 -1.64 0.38 -6.38
N SER A 79 -1.76 1.50 -7.09
CA SER A 79 -1.48 1.58 -8.52
C SER A 79 -0.03 1.22 -8.84
N TYR A 80 0.91 1.71 -8.02
CA TYR A 80 2.32 1.34 -8.11
C TYR A 80 2.54 -0.17 -7.92
N CYS A 81 1.91 -0.77 -6.91
CA CYS A 81 2.01 -2.21 -6.65
C CYS A 81 1.50 -3.05 -7.82
N VAL A 82 0.35 -2.69 -8.41
CA VAL A 82 -0.19 -3.37 -9.59
C VAL A 82 0.76 -3.26 -10.78
N ALA A 83 1.31 -2.07 -11.04
CA ALA A 83 2.28 -1.87 -12.12
C ALA A 83 3.51 -2.76 -11.93
N ARG A 84 3.99 -2.88 -10.69
CA ARG A 84 5.14 -3.71 -10.34
C ARG A 84 4.85 -5.20 -10.49
N LEU A 85 3.70 -5.68 -10.02
CA LEU A 85 3.26 -7.07 -10.18
C LEU A 85 3.18 -7.48 -11.66
N ASN A 86 2.64 -6.59 -12.52
CA ASN A 86 2.58 -6.83 -13.95
C ASN A 86 3.97 -6.84 -14.61
N SER A 87 4.95 -6.09 -14.08
CA SER A 87 6.32 -6.07 -14.61
C SER A 87 7.13 -7.31 -14.24
N ILE A 88 6.79 -8.00 -13.14
CA ILE A 88 7.46 -9.24 -12.70
C ILE A 88 6.91 -10.47 -13.43
N ALA A 89 5.68 -10.40 -13.96
CA ALA A 89 5.01 -11.49 -14.64
C ALA A 89 5.47 -11.76 -16.10
N ILE A 90 6.67 -11.31 -16.48
CA ILE A 90 7.25 -11.47 -17.82
C ILE A 90 8.34 -12.54 -17.81
#